data_AF-A0A1L8QTA1-F1
#
_entry.id   AF-A0A1L8QTA1-F1
#
_cell.length_a   1.000
_cell.length_b   1.000
_cell.length_c   1.000
_cell.angle_alpha   90.00
_cell.angle_beta   90.00
_cell.angle_gamma   90.00
#
_symmetry.space_group_name_H-M   'P 1'
#
loop_
_entity.id
_entity.type
_entity.pdbx_description
1 polymer ?
#
loop_
_entity_poly.entity_id
_entity_poly.type
_entity_poly.pdbx_seq_one_letter_code
_entity_poly.pdbx_strand_id
1 'polypeptide(L)'
;MKRRIERITLFLAALWNIITATLTIVGYSNWFKNEGITAFEEANQVNYISTSLLDSLINIIMVYGLLILTMGIINLFITKQLERERYNKKTFIWLLICLLIQFLSFDVIGVLLYIVTITLYSARNRAYKVATN
;
A
#
# COMPACT_ATOMS: atom_id res chain seq x y z
N MET A 1 3.59 -28.50 6.54
CA MET A 1 2.67 -27.42 6.99
C MET A 1 2.33 -26.49 5.82
N LYS A 2 1.05 -26.30 5.47
CA LYS A 2 0.65 -25.35 4.39
C LYS A 2 1.07 -23.92 4.76
N ARG A 3 1.49 -23.08 3.80
CA ARG A 3 1.88 -21.66 3.98
C ARG A 3 0.69 -20.74 4.37
N ARG A 4 -0.23 -21.24 5.19
CA ARG A 4 -1.51 -20.62 5.50
C ARG A 4 -1.34 -19.27 6.21
N ILE A 5 -0.41 -19.18 7.16
CA ILE A 5 -0.18 -17.96 7.95
C ILE A 5 0.43 -16.85 7.08
N GLU A 6 1.46 -17.15 6.28
CA GLU A 6 2.05 -16.19 5.32
C GLU A 6 1.00 -15.68 4.32
N ARG A 7 0.12 -16.56 3.85
CA ARG A 7 -0.96 -16.17 2.93
C ARG A 7 -2.01 -15.30 3.58
N ILE A 8 -2.43 -15.61 4.80
CA ILE A 8 -3.42 -14.80 5.52
C ILE A 8 -2.85 -13.42 5.82
N THR A 9 -1.60 -13.34 6.28
CA THR A 9 -0.95 -12.05 6.59
C THR A 9 -0.76 -11.19 5.34
N LEU A 10 -0.29 -11.77 4.22
CA LEU A 10 -0.19 -11.05 2.95
C LEU A 10 -1.56 -10.66 2.38
N PHE A 11 -2.58 -11.50 2.54
CA PHE A 11 -3.95 -11.17 2.15
C PHE A 11 -4.50 -9.98 2.95
N LEU A 12 -4.29 -9.97 4.27
CA LEU A 12 -4.69 -8.85 5.13
C LEU A 12 -3.95 -7.57 4.75
N ALA A 13 -2.64 -7.64 4.45
CA ALA A 13 -1.88 -6.50 3.95
C ALA A 13 -2.42 -5.97 2.60
N ALA A 14 -2.77 -6.87 1.69
CA ALA A 14 -3.35 -6.52 0.40
C ALA A 14 -4.75 -5.88 0.55
N LEU A 15 -5.58 -6.44 1.43
CA LEU A 15 -6.91 -5.92 1.73
C LEU A 15 -6.83 -4.53 2.36
N TRP A 16 -5.88 -4.33 3.29
CA TRP A 16 -5.62 -3.03 3.89
C TRP A 16 -5.24 -1.99 2.83
N ASN A 17 -4.30 -2.31 1.94
CA ASN A 17 -3.95 -1.41 0.83
C ASN A 17 -5.17 -1.02 -0.02
N ILE A 18 -6.07 -1.95 -0.33
CA ILE A 18 -7.29 -1.66 -1.10
C ILE A 18 -8.22 -0.72 -0.34
N ILE A 19 -8.40 -0.95 0.97
CA ILE A 19 -9.21 -0.09 1.82
C ILE A 19 -8.62 1.32 1.87
N THR A 20 -7.32 1.44 2.17
CA THR A 20 -6.61 2.74 2.25
C THR A 20 -6.70 3.47 0.92
N ALA A 21 -6.42 2.81 -0.20
CA ALA A 21 -6.51 3.42 -1.52
C ALA A 21 -7.92 3.91 -1.83
N THR A 22 -8.95 3.14 -1.49
CA THR A 22 -10.35 3.53 -1.70
C THR A 22 -10.70 4.75 -0.86
N LEU A 23 -10.30 4.78 0.42
CA LEU A 23 -10.50 5.92 1.30
C LEU A 23 -9.77 7.17 0.79
N THR A 24 -8.56 7.02 0.25
CA THR A 24 -7.80 8.14 -0.32
C THR A 24 -8.45 8.68 -1.60
N ILE A 25 -8.80 7.79 -2.54
CA ILE A 25 -9.35 8.17 -3.85
C ILE A 25 -10.74 8.74 -3.71
N VAL A 26 -11.63 8.13 -2.94
CA VAL A 26 -13.05 8.51 -2.88
C VAL A 26 -13.34 9.47 -1.73
N GLY A 27 -12.70 9.26 -0.57
CA GLY A 27 -12.93 10.07 0.62
C GLY A 27 -12.07 11.31 0.63
N TYR A 28 -10.75 11.12 0.78
CA TYR A 28 -9.82 12.20 1.03
C TYR A 28 -9.70 13.18 -0.14
N SER A 29 -9.62 12.71 -1.38
CA SER A 29 -9.47 13.59 -2.55
C SER A 29 -10.65 14.55 -2.70
N ASN A 30 -11.88 14.07 -2.50
CA ASN A 30 -13.11 14.86 -2.61
C ASN A 30 -13.23 15.85 -1.46
N TRP A 31 -12.97 15.40 -0.23
CA TRP A 31 -12.97 16.30 0.92
C TRP A 31 -11.91 17.40 0.77
N PHE A 32 -10.67 17.03 0.39
CA PHE A 32 -9.58 17.98 0.19
C PHE A 32 -9.90 19.00 -0.91
N LYS A 33 -10.56 18.56 -1.98
CA LYS A 33 -11.01 19.46 -3.06
C LYS A 33 -12.02 20.48 -2.55
N ASN A 34 -13.05 20.03 -1.83
CA ASN A 34 -14.10 20.91 -1.33
C ASN A 34 -13.54 21.92 -0.31
N GLU A 35 -12.71 21.46 0.61
CA GLU A 35 -12.11 22.34 1.62
C GLU A 35 -11.10 23.32 1.03
N GLY A 36 -10.35 22.89 0.01
CA GLY A 36 -9.47 23.77 -0.76
C GLY A 36 -10.25 24.89 -1.44
N ILE A 37 -11.36 24.57 -2.11
CA ILE A 37 -12.21 25.57 -2.77
C ILE A 37 -12.76 26.58 -1.76
N THR A 38 -13.35 26.10 -0.65
CA THR A 38 -13.90 26.96 0.40
C THR A 38 -12.83 27.89 0.99
N ALA A 39 -11.63 27.38 1.27
CA ALA A 39 -10.54 28.18 1.80
C ALA A 39 -10.07 29.29 0.83
N PHE A 40 -10.06 29.02 -0.47
CA PHE A 40 -9.71 30.04 -1.48
C PHE A 40 -10.82 31.08 -1.68
N GLU A 41 -12.07 30.68 -1.56
CA GLU A 41 -13.24 31.56 -1.59
C GLU A 41 -13.22 32.54 -0.41
N GLU A 42 -13.04 32.04 0.82
CA GLU A 42 -12.97 32.87 2.03
C GLU A 42 -11.80 33.87 2.01
N ALA A 43 -10.68 33.50 1.39
CA ALA A 43 -9.51 34.36 1.28
C ALA A 43 -9.61 35.43 0.16
N ASN A 44 -10.70 35.47 -0.62
CA ASN A 44 -10.79 36.24 -1.88
C ASN A 44 -9.62 35.96 -2.84
N GLN A 45 -9.02 34.77 -2.77
CA GLN A 45 -7.87 34.35 -3.58
C GLN A 45 -8.27 33.35 -4.66
N VAL A 46 -9.52 33.39 -5.12
CA VAL A 46 -10.03 32.60 -6.26
C VAL A 46 -9.44 33.14 -7.57
N ASN A 47 -8.13 33.05 -7.69
CA ASN A 47 -7.39 33.31 -8.92
C ASN A 47 -7.00 31.99 -9.57
N TYR A 48 -6.84 32.01 -10.88
CA TYR A 48 -6.51 30.84 -11.71
C TYR A 48 -5.29 30.05 -11.18
N ILE A 49 -4.30 30.72 -10.59
CA ILE A 49 -3.10 30.08 -10.03
C ILE A 49 -3.44 29.21 -8.81
N SER A 50 -4.31 29.70 -7.92
CA SER A 50 -4.70 28.99 -6.70
C SER A 50 -5.49 27.71 -7.03
N THR A 51 -6.39 27.78 -8.01
CA THR A 51 -7.20 26.64 -8.45
C THR A 51 -6.37 25.61 -9.21
N SER A 52 -5.41 26.04 -10.05
CA SER A 52 -4.52 25.11 -10.76
C SER A 52 -3.58 24.35 -9.81
N LEU A 53 -3.12 25.00 -8.73
CA LEU A 53 -2.31 24.36 -7.71
C LEU A 53 -3.13 23.32 -6.93
N LEU A 54 -4.37 23.65 -6.57
CA LEU A 54 -5.29 22.72 -5.92
C LEU A 54 -5.54 21.48 -6.77
N ASP A 55 -5.84 21.65 -8.06
CA ASP A 55 -6.04 20.54 -9.00
C ASP A 55 -4.77 19.68 -9.14
N SER A 56 -3.59 20.29 -9.14
CA SER A 56 -2.31 19.56 -9.17
C SER A 56 -2.11 18.70 -7.92
N LEU A 57 -2.43 19.22 -6.73
CA LEU A 57 -2.36 18.47 -5.48
C LEU A 57 -3.35 17.31 -5.44
N ILE A 58 -4.58 17.53 -5.90
CA ILE A 58 -5.59 16.48 -6.02
C ILE A 58 -5.11 15.36 -6.97
N ASN A 59 -4.51 15.73 -8.12
CA ASN A 59 -3.95 14.75 -9.03
C ASN A 59 -2.83 13.91 -8.39
N ILE A 60 -1.96 14.51 -7.57
CA ILE A 60 -0.93 13.77 -6.83
C ILE A 60 -1.57 12.78 -5.84
N ILE A 61 -2.58 13.21 -5.09
CA ILE A 61 -3.35 12.36 -4.16
C ILE A 61 -3.96 11.17 -4.90
N MET A 62 -4.55 11.41 -6.07
CA MET A 62 -5.18 10.37 -6.90
C MET A 62 -4.16 9.36 -7.44
N VAL A 63 -3.03 9.83 -7.97
CA VAL A 63 -1.93 8.97 -8.45
C VAL A 63 -1.38 8.11 -7.32
N TYR A 64 -1.19 8.71 -6.14
CA TYR A 64 -0.78 7.99 -4.95
C TYR A 64 -1.78 6.90 -4.55
N GLY A 65 -3.08 7.23 -4.48
CA GLY A 65 -4.14 6.27 -4.16
C GLY A 65 -4.17 5.11 -5.17
N LEU A 66 -4.01 5.40 -6.46
CA LEU A 66 -3.94 4.37 -7.51
C LEU A 66 -2.72 3.46 -7.36
N LEU A 67 -1.56 4.01 -7.01
CA LEU A 67 -0.35 3.23 -6.75
C LEU A 67 -0.58 2.22 -5.61
N ILE A 68 -1.17 2.67 -4.49
CA ILE A 68 -1.47 1.79 -3.34
C ILE A 68 -2.50 0.72 -3.74
N LEU A 69 -3.50 1.07 -4.55
CA LEU A 69 -4.50 0.12 -5.05
C LEU A 69 -3.84 -0.96 -5.91
N THR A 70 -2.98 -0.56 -6.86
CA THR A 70 -2.24 -1.50 -7.72
C THR A 70 -1.38 -2.44 -6.89
N MET A 71 -0.69 -1.93 -5.86
CA MET A 71 0.07 -2.77 -4.93
C MET A 71 -0.81 -3.80 -4.20
N GLY A 72 -1.99 -3.38 -3.73
CA GLY A 72 -2.96 -4.29 -3.12
C GLY A 72 -3.36 -5.42 -4.06
N ILE A 73 -3.67 -5.09 -5.32
CA ILE A 73 -4.01 -6.08 -6.35
C ILE A 73 -2.84 -7.04 -6.62
N ILE A 74 -1.62 -6.53 -6.81
CA ILE A 74 -0.42 -7.35 -7.04
C ILE A 74 -0.22 -8.33 -5.87
N ASN A 75 -0.40 -7.86 -4.63
CA ASN A 75 -0.23 -8.71 -3.44
C ASN A 75 -1.30 -9.79 -3.31
N LEU A 76 -2.52 -9.59 -3.83
CA LEU A 76 -3.51 -10.66 -3.97
C LEU A 76 -3.04 -11.75 -4.94
N PHE A 77 -2.40 -11.39 -6.05
CA PHE A 77 -1.82 -12.37 -6.99
C PHE A 77 -0.66 -13.15 -6.34
N ILE A 78 0.25 -12.45 -5.67
CA ILE A 78 1.39 -13.08 -4.97
C ILE A 78 0.89 -14.06 -3.89
N THR A 79 -0.17 -13.70 -3.16
CA THR A 79 -0.80 -14.57 -2.15
C THR A 79 -1.28 -15.90 -2.75
N LYS A 80 -1.81 -15.89 -3.97
CA LYS A 80 -2.21 -17.11 -4.68
C LYS A 80 -1.01 -17.93 -5.17
N GLN A 81 0.05 -17.27 -5.63
CA GLN A 81 1.27 -17.93 -6.10
C GLN A 81 2.09 -18.57 -4.96
N LEU A 82 2.01 -18.02 -3.74
CA LEU A 82 2.76 -18.51 -2.57
C LEU A 82 2.49 -19.98 -2.22
N GLU A 83 1.34 -20.52 -2.66
CA GLU A 83 0.94 -21.92 -2.46
C GLU A 83 1.75 -22.90 -3.33
N ARG A 84 2.21 -22.45 -4.50
CA ARG A 84 2.84 -23.32 -5.51
C ARG A 84 4.36 -23.20 -5.55
N GLU A 85 4.92 -22.03 -5.26
CA GLU A 85 6.35 -21.79 -5.44
C GLU A 85 7.18 -22.06 -4.17
N ARG A 86 8.45 -22.46 -4.35
CA ARG A 86 9.46 -22.38 -3.28
C ARG A 86 9.85 -20.92 -3.01
N TYR A 87 10.70 -20.68 -2.01
CA TYR A 87 11.20 -19.33 -1.69
C TYR A 87 11.70 -18.59 -2.95
N ASN A 88 11.25 -17.35 -3.14
CA ASN A 88 11.56 -16.53 -4.31
C ASN A 88 12.12 -15.17 -3.84
N LYS A 89 13.38 -14.88 -4.22
CA LYS A 89 14.04 -13.62 -3.86
C LYS A 89 13.31 -12.39 -4.41
N LYS A 90 12.65 -12.51 -5.57
CA LYS A 90 11.90 -11.40 -6.18
C LYS A 90 10.70 -11.01 -5.32
N THR A 91 9.96 -11.99 -4.80
CA THR A 91 8.85 -11.76 -3.87
C THR A 91 9.33 -11.09 -2.60
N PHE A 92 10.48 -11.50 -2.05
CA PHE A 92 11.04 -10.87 -0.86
C PHE A 92 11.40 -9.39 -1.10
N ILE A 93 12.07 -9.08 -2.20
CA ILE A 93 12.43 -7.70 -2.58
C ILE A 93 11.16 -6.86 -2.79
N TRP A 94 10.14 -7.43 -3.44
CA TRP A 94 8.85 -6.77 -3.62
C TRP A 94 8.18 -6.42 -2.29
N LEU A 95 8.16 -7.34 -1.32
CA LEU A 95 7.60 -7.06 0.01
C LEU A 95 8.38 -5.95 0.74
N LEU A 96 9.70 -5.88 0.58
CA LEU A 96 10.50 -4.77 1.12
C LEU A 96 10.16 -3.43 0.46
N ILE A 97 9.95 -3.41 -0.85
CA ILE A 97 9.48 -2.21 -1.56
C ILE A 97 8.10 -1.80 -1.01
N CYS A 98 7.19 -2.75 -0.80
CA CYS A 98 5.89 -2.44 -0.20
C CYS A 98 6.01 -1.85 1.21
N LEU A 99 6.90 -2.39 2.03
CA LEU A 99 7.18 -1.86 3.36
C LEU A 99 7.71 -0.43 3.30
N LEU A 100 8.66 -0.13 2.40
CA LEU A 100 9.23 1.20 2.23
C LEU A 100 8.17 2.22 1.78
N ILE A 101 7.31 1.84 0.83
CA ILE A 101 6.22 2.71 0.38
C ILE A 101 5.26 3.01 1.54
N GLN A 102 4.86 1.99 2.31
CA GLN A 102 3.97 2.22 3.45
C GLN A 102 4.60 3.05 4.57
N PHE A 103 5.91 2.90 4.77
CA PHE A 103 6.65 3.74 5.70
C PHE A 103 6.68 5.20 5.24
N LEU A 104 6.95 5.45 3.95
CA LEU A 104 6.96 6.79 3.37
C LEU A 104 5.58 7.46 3.46
N SER A 105 4.52 6.67 3.34
CA SER A 105 3.13 7.10 3.50
C SER A 105 2.68 7.32 4.94
N PHE A 106 3.54 7.04 5.93
CA PHE A 106 3.19 7.01 7.34
C PHE A 106 1.98 6.09 7.67
N ASP A 107 1.73 5.06 6.84
CA ASP A 107 0.67 4.08 7.09
C ASP A 107 1.15 3.04 8.11
N VAL A 108 0.94 3.33 9.39
CA VAL A 108 1.37 2.49 10.52
C VAL A 108 0.80 1.08 10.42
N ILE A 109 -0.48 0.94 10.03
CA ILE A 109 -1.15 -0.35 9.94
C ILE A 109 -0.55 -1.16 8.77
N GLY A 110 -0.36 -0.52 7.62
CA GLY A 110 0.31 -1.12 6.47
C GLY A 110 1.73 -1.60 6.84
N VAL A 111 2.52 -0.74 7.48
CA VAL A 111 3.89 -1.07 7.94
C VAL A 111 3.90 -2.30 8.83
N LEU A 112 3.02 -2.36 9.85
CA LEU A 112 2.95 -3.51 10.75
C LEU A 112 2.61 -4.81 9.99
N LEU A 113 1.63 -4.77 9.08
CA LEU A 113 1.23 -5.93 8.29
C LEU A 113 2.37 -6.44 7.40
N TYR A 114 3.13 -5.56 6.74
CA TYR A 114 4.27 -5.96 5.92
C TYR A 114 5.45 -6.46 6.76
N ILE A 115 5.75 -5.86 7.92
CA ILE A 115 6.80 -6.36 8.83
C ILE A 115 6.49 -7.79 9.28
N VAL A 116 5.25 -8.05 9.73
CA VAL A 116 4.83 -9.40 10.14
C VAL A 116 4.96 -10.38 8.98
N THR A 117 4.50 -10.00 7.78
CA THR A 117 4.56 -10.85 6.59
C THR A 117 6.01 -11.18 6.20
N ILE A 118 6.90 -10.18 6.16
CA ILE A 118 8.32 -10.33 5.84
C ILE A 118 9.03 -11.21 6.86
N THR A 119 8.74 -11.03 8.15
CA THR A 119 9.33 -11.81 9.23
C THR A 119 8.96 -13.29 9.11
N LEU A 120 7.68 -13.60 8.90
CA LEU A 120 7.20 -14.96 8.68
C LEU A 120 7.82 -15.60 7.44
N TYR A 121 7.88 -14.86 6.33
CA TYR A 121 8.50 -15.33 5.09
C TYR A 121 9.99 -15.65 5.26
N SER A 122 10.70 -14.81 6.02
CA SER A 122 12.15 -14.96 6.29
C SER A 122 12.46 -16.09 7.26
N ALA A 123 11.72 -16.18 8.37
CA ALA A 123 11.89 -17.23 9.38
C ALA A 123 11.76 -18.61 8.75
N ARG A 124 10.80 -18.76 7.83
CA ARG A 124 10.58 -20.03 7.14
C ARG A 124 11.67 -20.36 6.12
N ASN A 125 12.21 -19.37 5.41
CA ASN A 125 13.37 -19.58 4.54
C ASN A 125 14.57 -20.11 5.33
N ARG A 126 14.81 -19.58 6.54
CA ARG A 126 15.85 -20.11 7.44
C ARG A 126 15.57 -21.54 7.87
N ALA A 127 14.33 -21.84 8.28
CA ALA A 127 13.93 -23.20 8.65
C ALA A 127 14.12 -24.21 7.52
N TYR A 128 13.80 -23.84 6.27
CA TYR A 128 14.05 -24.69 5.11
C TYR A 128 15.54 -24.98 4.90
N LYS A 129 16.41 -23.95 4.99
CA LYS A 129 17.86 -24.13 4.84
C LYS A 129 18.46 -25.04 5.91
N VAL A 130 17.99 -24.91 7.15
CA VAL A 130 18.45 -25.76 8.27
C VAL A 130 17.98 -27.20 8.13
N ALA A 131 16.81 -27.45 7.55
CA ALA A 131 16.28 -28.81 7.35
C ALA A 131 16.87 -29.55 6.15
N THR A 132 17.55 -28.85 5.23
CA THR A 132 18.17 -29.42 4.02
C THR A 132 19.70 -29.51 4.07
N ASN A 133 20.33 -28.93 5.10
CA ASN A 133 21.75 -29.09 5.42
C ASN A 133 21.89 -30.17 6.50
#